data_AF-A0A7K2J0K0-F1
#
_entry.id   AF-A0A7K2J0K0-F1
#
_cell.length_a   1.000
_cell.length_b   1.000
_cell.length_c   1.000
_cell.angle_alpha   90.00
_cell.angle_beta   90.00
_cell.angle_gamma   90.00
#
_symmetry.space_group_name_H-M   'P 1'
#
loop_
_entity.id
_entity.type
_entity.pdbx_description
1 polymer ?
#
loop_
_entity_poly.entity_id
_entity_poly.type
_entity_poly.pdbx_seq_one_letter_code
_entity_poly.pdbx_strand_id
1 'polypeptide(L)'
;MADTTSGTRFDIEAFRRAVEEGDVRALVSRFADDADMETVDRRTPPSAPTVIQGRDSIEDFIREVYSMDLDHEVLDYVTDGDHAAYTERCTYPDGLTVKSISMLDLSDGEIVHQSMVQAWDEESPESVRIGDFDASDERMEFDHGHSEVVHLGGQNINRLTLEPGWRWSEHLRTDIGTDLCMLTHSLTLMRGTMRFRTSDGVERELKAGQVAFVPPGHDAWVVGDETVVVLDRSMDG
;
A
#
# COMPACT_ATOMS: atom_id res chain seq x y z
N MET A 1 -24.51 -32.23 32.22
CA MET A 1 -23.17 -31.65 32.40
C MET A 1 -23.20 -30.33 31.68
N ALA A 2 -23.41 -29.23 32.41
CA ALA A 2 -23.28 -27.89 31.85
C ALA A 2 -21.81 -27.52 32.05
N ASP A 3 -21.03 -27.62 30.97
CA ASP A 3 -19.68 -27.10 30.95
C ASP A 3 -19.81 -25.58 30.81
N THR A 4 -19.66 -24.89 31.94
CA THR A 4 -19.71 -23.43 32.00
C THR A 4 -18.26 -22.98 32.06
N THR A 5 -17.57 -23.04 30.93
CA THR A 5 -16.26 -22.41 30.78
C THR A 5 -16.51 -20.91 30.80
N SER A 6 -16.42 -20.33 31.99
CA SER A 6 -16.43 -18.88 32.22
C SER A 6 -15.09 -18.31 31.74
N GLY A 7 -14.84 -18.35 30.43
CA GLY A 7 -13.80 -17.54 29.81
C GLY A 7 -14.13 -16.06 30.03
N THR A 8 -13.11 -15.24 30.27
CA THR A 8 -13.29 -13.78 30.33
C THR A 8 -13.82 -13.34 28.97
N ARG A 9 -15.04 -12.82 28.92
CA ARG A 9 -15.61 -12.32 27.66
C ARG A 9 -14.87 -11.05 27.25
N PHE A 10 -14.50 -10.93 25.99
CA PHE A 10 -13.93 -9.70 25.44
C PHE A 10 -14.91 -8.53 25.62
N ASP A 11 -14.46 -7.49 26.31
CA ASP A 11 -15.25 -6.28 26.56
C ASP A 11 -15.06 -5.29 25.41
N ILE A 12 -15.86 -5.49 24.35
CA ILE A 12 -15.77 -4.66 23.13
C ILE A 12 -16.13 -3.20 23.38
N GLU A 13 -16.93 -2.88 24.40
CA GLU A 13 -17.26 -1.50 24.77
C GLU A 13 -16.06 -0.80 25.42
N ALA A 14 -15.33 -1.51 26.29
CA ALA A 14 -14.09 -0.99 26.84
C ALA A 14 -13.01 -0.84 25.76
N PHE A 15 -12.92 -1.79 24.83
CA PHE A 15 -12.02 -1.68 23.69
C PHE A 15 -12.36 -0.48 22.80
N ARG A 16 -13.65 -0.31 22.44
CA ARG A 16 -14.16 0.83 21.67
C ARG A 16 -13.76 2.17 22.29
N ARG A 17 -14.00 2.34 23.59
CA ARG A 17 -13.60 3.57 24.31
C ARG A 17 -12.09 3.79 24.27
N ALA A 18 -11.30 2.72 24.44
CA ALA A 18 -9.85 2.84 24.38
C ALA A 18 -9.36 3.25 22.98
N VAL A 19 -10.05 2.81 21.91
CA VAL A 19 -9.79 3.26 20.53
C VAL A 19 -10.09 4.76 20.40
N GLU A 20 -11.32 5.17 20.72
CA GLU A 20 -11.76 6.57 20.57
C GLU A 20 -10.99 7.56 21.46
N GLU A 21 -10.53 7.14 22.64
CA GLU A 21 -9.77 7.98 23.58
C GLU A 21 -8.25 7.93 23.36
N GLY A 22 -7.77 7.03 22.49
CA GLY A 22 -6.34 6.79 22.28
C GLY A 22 -5.59 6.27 23.51
N ASP A 23 -6.25 5.46 24.35
CA ASP A 23 -5.59 4.80 25.48
C ASP A 23 -4.78 3.59 25.00
N VAL A 24 -3.58 3.87 24.48
CA VAL A 24 -2.60 2.87 24.00
C VAL A 24 -2.41 1.74 24.99
N ARG A 25 -2.31 2.04 26.29
CA ARG A 25 -2.07 1.03 27.31
C ARG A 25 -3.28 0.10 27.45
N ALA A 26 -4.49 0.66 27.44
CA ALA A 26 -5.71 -0.14 27.49
C ALA A 26 -5.86 -1.02 26.24
N LEU A 27 -5.54 -0.49 25.05
CA LEU A 27 -5.55 -1.23 23.79
C LEU A 27 -4.54 -2.39 23.82
N VAL A 28 -3.27 -2.10 24.09
CA VAL A 28 -2.19 -3.12 24.13
C VAL A 28 -2.48 -4.19 25.17
N SER A 29 -3.12 -3.85 26.30
CA SER A 29 -3.51 -4.83 27.33
C SER A 29 -4.53 -5.88 26.87
N ARG A 30 -5.15 -5.70 25.69
CA ARG A 30 -6.07 -6.67 25.11
C ARG A 30 -5.37 -7.71 24.24
N PHE A 31 -4.12 -7.49 23.82
CA PHE A 31 -3.39 -8.42 22.97
C PHE A 31 -2.64 -9.46 23.81
N ALA A 32 -2.67 -10.71 23.37
CA ALA A 32 -1.81 -11.77 23.88
C ALA A 32 -0.34 -11.47 23.58
N ASP A 33 0.58 -12.06 24.35
CA ASP A 33 2.03 -11.81 24.20
C ASP A 33 2.54 -12.14 22.79
N ASP A 34 2.02 -13.21 22.19
CA ASP A 34 2.38 -13.74 20.88
C ASP A 34 1.38 -13.36 19.77
N ALA A 35 0.50 -12.40 20.02
CA ALA A 35 -0.49 -11.96 19.05
C ALA A 35 0.15 -11.38 17.79
N ASP A 36 -0.61 -11.38 16.70
CA ASP A 36 -0.20 -10.73 15.47
C ASP A 36 -1.28 -9.83 14.85
N MET A 37 -0.83 -8.89 14.01
CA MET A 37 -1.66 -8.01 13.22
C MET A 37 -1.29 -8.10 11.75
N GLU A 38 -2.28 -8.30 10.90
CA GLU A 38 -2.19 -8.23 9.44
C GLU A 38 -2.94 -7.01 8.93
N THR A 39 -2.34 -6.22 8.06
CA THR A 39 -2.98 -5.07 7.41
C THR A 39 -2.86 -5.17 5.90
N VAL A 40 -4.00 -4.95 5.23
CA VAL A 40 -4.10 -4.69 3.80
C VAL A 40 -4.59 -3.26 3.60
N ASP A 41 -3.84 -2.48 2.86
CA ASP A 41 -4.19 -1.10 2.51
C ASP A 41 -3.69 -0.74 1.10
N ARG A 42 -3.70 0.55 0.76
CA ARG A 42 -3.25 1.05 -0.54
C ARG A 42 -1.75 0.89 -0.81
N ARG A 43 -0.93 0.59 0.23
CA ARG A 43 0.52 0.36 0.14
C ARG A 43 0.91 -1.12 0.25
N THR A 44 0.00 -1.94 0.77
CA THR A 44 0.27 -3.33 1.19
C THR A 44 -0.82 -4.24 0.62
N PRO A 45 -0.62 -4.79 -0.59
CA PRO A 45 -1.67 -5.52 -1.29
C PRO A 45 -1.94 -6.89 -0.64
N PRO A 46 -3.09 -7.53 -0.94
CA PRO A 46 -3.44 -8.85 -0.40
C PRO A 46 -2.41 -9.96 -0.65
N SER A 47 -1.57 -9.84 -1.69
CA SER A 47 -0.51 -10.81 -1.98
C SER A 47 0.75 -10.61 -1.14
N ALA A 48 0.91 -9.45 -0.49
CA ALA A 48 2.05 -9.08 0.34
C ALA A 48 1.62 -8.06 1.42
N PRO A 49 0.76 -8.47 2.37
CA PRO A 49 0.28 -7.59 3.45
C PRO A 49 1.40 -7.24 4.44
N THR A 50 1.24 -6.15 5.18
CA THR A 50 2.09 -5.90 6.35
C THR A 50 1.66 -6.82 7.50
N VAL A 51 2.63 -7.49 8.10
CA VAL A 51 2.42 -8.38 9.26
C VAL A 51 3.31 -7.94 10.41
N ILE A 52 2.71 -7.69 11.56
CA ILE A 52 3.38 -7.30 12.82
C ILE A 52 3.19 -8.45 13.80
N GLN A 53 4.29 -8.92 14.42
CA GLN A 53 4.30 -10.09 15.27
C GLN A 53 4.77 -9.73 16.69
N GLY A 54 4.02 -10.19 17.68
CA GLY A 54 4.29 -10.00 19.10
C GLY A 54 3.77 -8.68 19.65
N ARG A 55 3.32 -8.71 20.91
CA ARG A 55 2.69 -7.56 21.57
C ARG A 55 3.55 -6.30 21.62
N ASP A 56 4.86 -6.44 21.81
CA ASP A 56 5.78 -5.29 21.89
C ASP A 56 5.82 -4.54 20.54
N SER A 57 5.88 -5.26 19.42
CA SER A 57 5.86 -4.67 18.07
C SER A 57 4.50 -4.03 17.76
N ILE A 58 3.41 -4.66 18.22
CA ILE A 58 2.05 -4.12 18.11
C ILE A 58 1.93 -2.82 18.92
N GLU A 59 2.52 -2.79 20.12
CA GLU A 59 2.54 -1.59 20.96
C GLU A 59 3.28 -0.43 20.29
N ASP A 60 4.44 -0.69 19.70
CA ASP A 60 5.20 0.33 18.96
C ASP A 60 4.38 0.89 17.78
N PHE A 61 3.72 0.02 17.03
CA PHE A 61 2.83 0.42 15.93
C PHE A 61 1.64 1.25 16.41
N ILE A 62 0.93 0.79 17.46
CA ILE A 62 -0.20 1.54 18.03
C ILE A 62 0.27 2.91 18.53
N ARG A 63 1.42 2.98 19.22
CA ARG A 63 2.00 4.26 19.67
C ARG A 63 2.29 5.20 18.50
N GLU A 64 2.81 4.68 17.40
CA GLU A 64 3.07 5.47 16.19
C GLU A 64 1.78 6.05 15.62
N VAL A 65 0.74 5.22 15.44
CA VAL A 65 -0.57 5.66 14.92
C VAL A 65 -1.17 6.77 15.78
N TYR A 66 -1.28 6.57 17.09
CA TYR A 66 -1.86 7.57 18.00
C TYR A 66 -0.97 8.81 18.21
N SER A 67 0.30 8.76 17.79
CA SER A 67 1.16 9.97 17.77
C SER A 67 0.84 10.93 16.62
N MET A 68 0.06 10.49 15.62
CA MET A 68 -0.30 11.28 14.43
C MET A 68 -1.49 12.24 14.65
N ASP A 69 -2.03 12.32 15.88
CA ASP A 69 -3.15 13.22 16.27
C ASP A 69 -4.42 13.02 15.41
N LEU A 70 -4.77 11.76 15.18
CA LEU A 70 -5.97 11.38 14.44
C LEU A 70 -7.20 11.39 15.35
N ASP A 71 -8.35 11.80 14.81
CA ASP A 71 -9.64 11.54 15.44
C ASP A 71 -10.09 10.12 15.07
N HIS A 72 -10.37 9.29 16.08
CA HIS A 72 -10.76 7.89 15.92
C HIS A 72 -12.23 7.70 16.33
N GLU A 73 -13.06 7.23 15.39
CA GLU A 73 -14.49 6.99 15.61
C GLU A 73 -14.84 5.54 15.27
N VAL A 74 -15.26 4.73 16.25
CA VAL A 74 -15.77 3.39 15.99
C VAL A 74 -17.24 3.49 15.57
N LEU A 75 -17.53 3.05 14.34
CA LEU A 75 -18.85 3.20 13.71
C LEU A 75 -19.81 2.06 14.08
N ASP A 76 -19.32 0.83 13.99
CA ASP A 76 -20.09 -0.40 14.22
C ASP A 76 -19.17 -1.45 14.86
N TYR A 77 -19.73 -2.32 15.71
CA TYR A 77 -18.99 -3.42 16.31
C TYR A 77 -19.89 -4.59 16.69
N VAL A 78 -19.30 -5.78 16.74
CA VAL A 78 -19.98 -7.03 17.13
C VAL A 78 -19.00 -7.97 17.83
N THR A 79 -19.52 -8.82 18.72
CA THR A 79 -18.78 -9.93 19.33
C THR A 79 -19.61 -11.19 19.23
N ASP A 80 -19.01 -12.26 18.74
CA ASP A 80 -19.62 -13.59 18.63
C ASP A 80 -18.61 -14.68 18.98
N GLY A 81 -18.81 -15.35 20.12
CA GLY A 81 -17.89 -16.36 20.63
C GLY A 81 -16.47 -15.83 20.79
N ASP A 82 -15.55 -16.50 20.09
CA ASP A 82 -14.11 -16.21 20.06
C ASP A 82 -13.73 -15.21 18.95
N HIS A 83 -14.71 -14.46 18.43
CA HIS A 83 -14.48 -13.42 17.43
C HIS A 83 -15.10 -12.09 17.83
N ALA A 84 -14.45 -11.00 17.42
CA ALA A 84 -15.01 -9.65 17.44
C ALA A 84 -14.73 -8.95 16.11
N ALA A 85 -15.54 -7.98 15.76
CA ALA A 85 -15.32 -7.14 14.58
C ALA A 85 -15.72 -5.71 14.87
N TYR A 86 -15.04 -4.75 14.25
CA TYR A 86 -15.44 -3.35 14.29
C TYR A 86 -15.10 -2.64 12.97
N THR A 87 -15.86 -1.60 12.67
CA THR A 87 -15.54 -0.62 11.63
C THR A 87 -15.16 0.69 12.30
N GLU A 88 -14.12 1.34 11.82
CA GLU A 88 -13.63 2.60 12.35
C GLU A 88 -13.44 3.62 11.22
N ARG A 89 -13.60 4.89 11.57
CA ARG A 89 -13.18 6.03 10.77
C ARG A 89 -12.06 6.75 11.52
N CYS A 90 -10.94 6.97 10.84
CA CYS A 90 -9.86 7.83 11.31
C CYS A 90 -9.85 9.11 10.48
N THR A 91 -9.74 10.28 11.11
CA THR A 91 -9.65 11.57 10.42
C THR A 91 -8.34 12.25 10.78
N TYR A 92 -7.52 12.55 9.77
CA TYR A 92 -6.27 13.29 9.93
C TYR A 92 -6.54 14.79 10.17
N PRO A 93 -5.59 15.53 10.77
CA PRO A 93 -5.72 16.98 10.98
C PRO A 93 -5.98 17.80 9.71
N ASP A 94 -5.58 17.29 8.53
CA ASP A 94 -5.80 17.91 7.22
C ASP A 94 -7.15 17.50 6.56
N GLY A 95 -7.99 16.77 7.29
CA GLY A 95 -9.29 16.29 6.85
C GLY A 95 -9.26 15.00 6.02
N LEU A 96 -8.07 14.43 5.73
CA LEU A 96 -7.99 13.13 5.06
C LEU A 96 -8.65 12.06 5.94
N THR A 97 -9.54 11.27 5.35
CA THR A 97 -10.26 10.22 6.09
C THR A 97 -9.79 8.83 5.68
N VAL A 98 -9.73 7.93 6.66
CA VAL A 98 -9.53 6.48 6.46
C VAL A 98 -10.71 5.75 7.06
N LYS A 99 -11.26 4.77 6.33
CA LYS A 99 -12.24 3.82 6.86
C LYS A 99 -11.60 2.45 6.95
N SER A 100 -11.59 1.86 8.14
CA SER A 100 -11.06 0.53 8.39
C SER A 100 -12.18 -0.44 8.77
N ILE A 101 -11.97 -1.73 8.48
CA ILE A 101 -12.69 -2.84 9.11
C ILE A 101 -11.64 -3.78 9.70
N SER A 102 -11.88 -4.22 10.93
CA SER A 102 -11.00 -5.12 11.65
C SER A 102 -11.77 -6.34 12.16
N MET A 103 -11.22 -7.53 11.93
CA MET A 103 -11.63 -8.79 12.56
C MET A 103 -10.61 -9.17 13.63
N LEU A 104 -11.10 -9.56 14.80
CA LEU A 104 -10.31 -9.99 15.94
C LEU A 104 -10.62 -11.45 16.24
N ASP A 105 -9.60 -12.28 16.24
CA ASP A 105 -9.66 -13.63 16.81
C ASP A 105 -9.20 -13.60 18.25
N LEU A 106 -9.96 -14.27 19.11
CA LEU A 106 -9.82 -14.19 20.55
C LEU A 106 -9.45 -15.55 21.15
N SER A 107 -8.63 -15.54 22.19
CA SER A 107 -8.39 -16.68 23.07
C SER A 107 -8.45 -16.20 24.51
N ASP A 108 -9.30 -16.81 25.33
CA ASP A 108 -9.52 -16.43 26.73
C ASP A 108 -9.83 -14.94 26.96
N GLY A 109 -10.39 -14.27 25.95
CA GLY A 109 -10.74 -12.86 25.97
C GLY A 109 -9.61 -11.90 25.58
N GLU A 110 -8.46 -12.42 25.17
CA GLU A 110 -7.34 -11.67 24.59
C GLU A 110 -7.32 -11.82 23.07
N ILE A 111 -6.89 -10.78 22.36
CA ILE A 111 -6.71 -10.77 20.91
C ILE A 111 -5.45 -11.56 20.60
N VAL A 112 -5.58 -12.65 19.84
CA VAL A 112 -4.46 -13.46 19.34
C VAL A 112 -4.14 -13.14 17.89
N HIS A 113 -5.11 -12.65 17.11
CA HIS A 113 -4.90 -12.19 15.75
C HIS A 113 -5.87 -11.04 15.43
N GLN A 114 -5.38 -10.03 14.71
CA GLN A 114 -6.21 -8.98 14.10
C GLN A 114 -5.91 -8.88 12.61
N SER A 115 -6.95 -9.02 11.78
CA SER A 115 -6.89 -8.74 10.34
C SER A 115 -7.61 -7.44 10.04
N MET A 116 -6.93 -6.49 9.41
CA MET A 116 -7.44 -5.16 9.09
C MET A 116 -7.38 -4.85 7.60
N VAL A 117 -8.45 -4.26 7.07
CA VAL A 117 -8.47 -3.67 5.73
C VAL A 117 -8.77 -2.18 5.84
N GLN A 118 -7.99 -1.36 5.17
CA GLN A 118 -8.16 0.09 5.14
C GLN A 118 -8.51 0.61 3.75
N ALA A 119 -9.45 1.56 3.69
CA ALA A 119 -9.74 2.37 2.53
C ALA A 119 -9.45 3.84 2.87
N TRP A 120 -8.65 4.49 2.04
CA TRP A 120 -8.16 5.84 2.26
C TRP A 120 -8.82 6.82 1.29
N ASP A 121 -9.08 8.04 1.74
CA ASP A 121 -9.16 9.17 0.81
C ASP A 121 -7.78 9.36 0.14
N GLU A 122 -7.78 9.41 -1.18
CA GLU A 122 -6.53 9.44 -1.95
C GLU A 122 -5.78 10.79 -1.83
N GLU A 123 -6.54 11.88 -1.67
CA GLU A 123 -6.06 13.20 -1.28
C GLU A 123 -7.12 13.93 -0.46
N SER A 124 -6.69 14.85 0.40
CA SER A 124 -7.60 15.78 1.07
C SER A 124 -8.37 16.60 0.00
N PRO A 125 -9.71 16.67 0.09
CA PRO A 125 -10.57 17.25 -0.95
C PRO A 125 -10.47 18.79 -1.08
N GLU A 126 -9.60 19.45 -0.30
CA GLU A 126 -9.71 20.89 -0.06
C GLU A 126 -9.02 21.79 -1.10
N SER A 127 -8.28 21.26 -2.10
CA SER A 127 -7.71 22.12 -3.16
C SER A 127 -7.33 21.41 -4.47
N VAL A 128 -7.37 22.17 -5.58
CA VAL A 128 -6.80 21.74 -6.86
C VAL A 128 -5.28 21.71 -6.73
N ARG A 129 -4.69 20.53 -6.93
CA ARG A 129 -3.25 20.35 -6.97
C ARG A 129 -2.75 20.20 -8.42
N ILE A 130 -1.58 20.77 -8.67
CA ILE A 130 -0.86 20.65 -9.95
C ILE A 130 0.50 20.05 -9.62
N GLY A 131 0.81 18.93 -10.25
CA GLY A 131 2.12 18.30 -10.19
C GLY A 131 2.99 18.73 -11.38
N ASP A 132 4.29 18.92 -11.14
CA ASP A 132 5.28 19.29 -12.15
C ASP A 132 6.44 18.28 -12.11
N PHE A 133 6.68 17.61 -13.23
CA PHE A 133 7.79 16.65 -13.33
C PHE A 133 9.17 17.32 -13.29
N ASP A 134 9.27 18.59 -13.69
CA ASP A 134 10.54 19.31 -13.64
C ASP A 134 10.92 19.68 -12.19
N ALA A 135 9.95 19.59 -11.27
CA ALA A 135 10.10 19.69 -9.83
C ALA A 135 9.58 18.42 -9.13
N SER A 136 9.86 17.25 -9.71
CA SER A 136 9.41 15.93 -9.23
C SER A 136 9.76 15.68 -7.77
N ASP A 137 8.89 14.95 -7.06
CA ASP A 137 9.09 14.53 -5.68
C ASP A 137 10.26 13.55 -5.56
N GLU A 138 10.37 12.64 -6.53
CA GLU A 138 11.47 11.68 -6.62
C GLU A 138 12.07 11.68 -8.02
N ARG A 139 13.39 11.51 -8.08
CA ARG A 139 14.14 11.40 -9.33
C ARG A 139 15.21 10.34 -9.21
N MET A 140 15.26 9.44 -10.19
CA MET A 140 16.28 8.41 -10.29
C MET A 140 16.96 8.48 -11.65
N GLU A 141 18.29 8.54 -11.63
CA GLU A 141 19.14 8.48 -12.83
C GLU A 141 19.63 7.04 -13.03
N PHE A 142 19.69 6.58 -14.27
CA PHE A 142 20.26 5.29 -14.64
C PHE A 142 20.93 5.39 -16.01
N ASP A 143 21.66 4.34 -16.39
CA ASP A 143 22.33 4.35 -17.69
C ASP A 143 21.28 4.43 -18.82
N HIS A 144 21.52 5.34 -19.78
CA HIS A 144 20.62 5.64 -20.90
C HIS A 144 19.19 6.11 -20.52
N GLY A 145 19.00 6.75 -19.36
CA GLY A 145 17.72 7.38 -19.05
C GLY A 145 17.55 7.87 -17.61
N HIS A 146 16.35 8.34 -17.30
CA HIS A 146 15.95 8.70 -15.94
C HIS A 146 14.45 8.53 -15.75
N SER A 147 14.03 8.51 -14.48
CA SER A 147 12.64 8.55 -14.08
C SER A 147 12.37 9.69 -13.09
N GLU A 148 11.20 10.30 -13.22
CA GLU A 148 10.69 11.37 -12.37
C GLU A 148 9.32 10.95 -11.85
N VAL A 149 9.12 10.98 -10.53
CA VAL A 149 7.85 10.62 -9.90
C VAL A 149 7.22 11.85 -9.27
N VAL A 150 5.92 12.01 -9.53
CA VAL A 150 5.06 13.00 -8.90
C VAL A 150 3.95 12.28 -8.17
N HIS A 151 3.76 12.62 -6.89
CA HIS A 151 2.67 12.12 -6.06
C HIS A 151 1.46 13.06 -6.18
N LEU A 152 0.43 12.62 -6.89
CA LEU A 152 -0.76 13.44 -7.17
C LEU A 152 -2.02 12.59 -7.31
N GLY A 153 -3.09 13.01 -6.63
CA GLY A 153 -4.38 12.32 -6.63
C GLY A 153 -4.30 10.91 -6.06
N GLY A 154 -3.48 10.70 -5.01
CA GLY A 154 -3.15 9.41 -4.41
C GLY A 154 -2.48 8.41 -5.35
N GLN A 155 -1.94 8.88 -6.47
CA GLN A 155 -1.24 8.06 -7.45
C GLN A 155 0.23 8.47 -7.53
N ASN A 156 1.08 7.48 -7.74
CA ASN A 156 2.44 7.69 -8.21
C ASN A 156 2.39 7.79 -9.74
N ILE A 157 2.60 8.99 -10.25
CA ILE A 157 2.68 9.23 -11.70
C ILE A 157 4.15 9.37 -12.05
N ASN A 158 4.67 8.41 -12.81
CA ASN A 158 6.07 8.36 -13.22
C ASN A 158 6.21 8.81 -14.68
N ARG A 159 7.18 9.68 -14.96
CA ARG A 159 7.68 9.99 -16.31
C ARG A 159 9.05 9.36 -16.46
N LEU A 160 9.16 8.41 -17.40
CA LEU A 160 10.46 7.87 -17.80
C LEU A 160 10.89 8.49 -19.13
N THR A 161 12.13 8.97 -19.15
CA THR A 161 12.81 9.44 -20.37
C THR A 161 13.93 8.46 -20.69
N LEU A 162 13.81 7.75 -21.81
CA LEU A 162 14.66 6.63 -22.18
C LEU A 162 15.37 6.92 -23.50
N GLU A 163 16.69 6.88 -23.50
CA GLU A 163 17.52 7.20 -24.67
C GLU A 163 17.60 6.02 -25.65
N PRO A 164 17.89 6.28 -26.95
CA PRO A 164 18.15 5.21 -27.91
C PRO A 164 19.20 4.23 -27.42
N GLY A 165 18.91 2.93 -27.53
CA GLY A 165 19.75 1.86 -27.00
C GLY A 165 19.37 1.39 -25.59
N TRP A 166 18.55 2.15 -24.86
CA TRP A 166 18.08 1.72 -23.54
C TRP A 166 17.30 0.40 -23.63
N ARG A 167 17.60 -0.48 -22.66
CA ARG A 167 16.95 -1.75 -22.44
C ARG A 167 16.99 -2.12 -20.97
N TRP A 168 15.85 -2.50 -20.40
CA TRP A 168 15.70 -2.83 -18.98
C TRP A 168 16.74 -3.85 -18.50
N SER A 169 16.86 -4.99 -19.21
CA SER A 169 17.76 -6.08 -18.80
C SER A 169 19.25 -5.74 -18.83
N GLU A 170 19.62 -4.67 -19.54
CA GLU A 170 21.01 -4.23 -19.70
C GLU A 170 21.34 -3.08 -18.75
N HIS A 171 20.38 -2.16 -18.53
CA HIS A 171 20.66 -0.88 -17.86
C HIS A 171 20.07 -0.77 -16.44
N LEU A 172 19.09 -1.61 -16.05
CA LEU A 172 18.48 -1.58 -14.71
C LEU A 172 18.63 -2.88 -13.93
N ARG A 173 18.87 -4.00 -14.61
CA ARG A 173 19.02 -5.32 -13.97
C ARG A 173 19.99 -5.33 -12.79
N THR A 174 21.16 -4.70 -12.92
CA THR A 174 22.18 -4.70 -11.87
C THR A 174 21.77 -3.86 -10.67
N ASP A 175 21.11 -2.72 -10.92
CA ASP A 175 20.71 -1.79 -9.86
C ASP A 175 19.50 -2.30 -9.08
N ILE A 176 18.55 -2.95 -9.77
CA ILE A 176 17.33 -3.50 -9.18
C ILE A 176 17.51 -4.95 -8.68
N GLY A 177 18.49 -5.68 -9.19
CA GLY A 177 18.82 -7.05 -8.75
C GLY A 177 17.88 -8.14 -9.28
N THR A 178 17.14 -7.87 -10.36
CA THR A 178 16.23 -8.85 -11.01
C THR A 178 16.58 -9.02 -12.49
N ASP A 179 16.28 -10.19 -13.07
CA ASP A 179 16.59 -10.49 -14.49
C ASP A 179 15.59 -9.90 -15.48
N LEU A 180 14.37 -9.64 -15.02
CA LEU A 180 13.27 -9.00 -15.74
C LEU A 180 12.58 -8.00 -14.83
N CYS A 181 11.89 -7.01 -15.40
CA CYS A 181 11.06 -6.09 -14.63
C CYS A 181 9.91 -6.87 -13.97
N MET A 182 9.78 -6.72 -12.66
CA MET A 182 8.75 -7.39 -11.85
C MET A 182 7.63 -6.45 -11.42
N LEU A 183 7.67 -5.19 -11.85
CA LEU A 183 6.60 -4.24 -11.59
C LEU A 183 5.44 -4.43 -12.57
N THR A 184 4.24 -4.05 -12.11
CA THR A 184 3.07 -3.93 -13.00
C THR A 184 3.00 -2.51 -13.54
N HIS A 185 2.99 -2.38 -14.87
CA HIS A 185 2.94 -1.06 -15.50
C HIS A 185 1.61 -0.78 -16.20
N SER A 186 1.16 0.48 -16.09
CA SER A 186 0.03 1.04 -16.82
C SER A 186 0.52 2.23 -17.63
N LEU A 187 1.03 1.93 -18.83
CA LEU A 187 1.83 2.84 -19.63
C LEU A 187 0.96 3.66 -20.59
N THR A 188 1.30 4.94 -20.73
CA THR A 188 0.91 5.80 -21.86
C THR A 188 2.18 6.29 -22.54
N LEU A 189 2.42 5.84 -23.79
CA LEU A 189 3.60 6.25 -24.52
C LEU A 189 3.38 7.63 -25.15
N MET A 190 4.14 8.62 -24.72
CA MET A 190 4.00 10.00 -25.19
C MET A 190 4.86 10.27 -26.42
N ARG A 191 6.03 9.62 -26.51
CA ARG A 191 6.99 9.81 -27.59
C ARG A 191 7.77 8.52 -27.88
N GLY A 192 8.19 8.34 -29.14
CA GLY A 192 9.03 7.24 -29.57
C GLY A 192 8.27 5.93 -29.75
N THR A 193 9.00 4.83 -29.74
CA THR A 193 8.47 3.46 -29.84
C THR A 193 9.19 2.58 -28.83
N MET A 194 8.43 1.80 -28.08
CA MET A 194 8.95 0.78 -27.17
C MET A 194 8.57 -0.61 -27.66
N ARG A 195 9.39 -1.59 -27.33
CA ARG A 195 9.04 -3.00 -27.44
C ARG A 195 9.20 -3.69 -26.10
N PHE A 196 8.30 -4.62 -25.85
CA PHE A 196 8.26 -5.45 -24.66
C PHE A 196 8.40 -6.91 -25.05
N ARG A 197 8.99 -7.69 -24.17
CA ARG A 197 9.00 -9.16 -24.25
C ARG A 197 8.70 -9.74 -22.88
N THR A 198 7.57 -10.42 -22.75
CA THR A 198 7.22 -11.15 -21.53
C THR A 198 8.04 -12.43 -21.39
N SER A 199 8.09 -12.98 -20.19
CA SER A 199 8.85 -14.21 -19.87
C SER A 199 8.43 -15.44 -20.68
N ASP A 200 7.18 -15.51 -21.15
CA ASP A 200 6.67 -16.53 -22.07
C ASP A 200 7.04 -16.28 -23.55
N GLY A 201 7.79 -15.21 -23.83
CA GLY A 201 8.33 -14.86 -25.13
C GLY A 201 7.40 -14.03 -26.01
N VAL A 202 6.23 -13.60 -25.51
CA VAL A 202 5.33 -12.74 -26.29
C VAL A 202 5.93 -11.34 -26.44
N GLU A 203 6.10 -10.91 -27.69
CA GLU A 203 6.57 -9.55 -28.01
C GLU A 203 5.42 -8.64 -28.46
N ARG A 204 5.45 -7.39 -27.99
CA ARG A 204 4.51 -6.33 -28.39
C ARG A 204 5.25 -5.02 -28.55
N GLU A 205 4.84 -4.24 -29.53
CA GLU A 205 5.34 -2.90 -29.78
C GLU A 205 4.28 -1.87 -29.38
N LEU A 206 4.72 -0.80 -28.72
CA LEU A 206 3.91 0.33 -28.30
C LEU A 206 4.45 1.59 -28.96
N LYS A 207 3.57 2.39 -29.53
CA LYS A 207 3.87 3.64 -30.25
C LYS A 207 3.27 4.84 -29.55
N ALA A 208 3.82 6.02 -29.79
CA ALA A 208 3.31 7.26 -29.23
C ALA A 208 1.78 7.40 -29.44
N GLY A 209 1.06 7.79 -28.38
CA GLY A 209 -0.39 7.88 -28.32
C GLY A 209 -1.12 6.58 -27.95
N GLN A 210 -0.40 5.47 -27.76
CA GLN A 210 -0.98 4.20 -27.32
C GLN A 210 -0.77 3.96 -25.83
N VAL A 211 -1.64 3.12 -25.27
CA VAL A 211 -1.59 2.67 -23.87
C VAL A 211 -1.36 1.17 -23.78
N ALA A 212 -0.72 0.70 -22.71
CA ALA A 212 -0.49 -0.71 -22.45
C ALA A 212 -0.57 -1.03 -20.96
N PHE A 213 -1.09 -2.22 -20.65
CA PHE A 213 -0.87 -2.87 -19.37
C PHE A 213 0.21 -3.93 -19.56
N VAL A 214 1.28 -3.88 -18.74
CA VAL A 214 2.41 -4.81 -18.84
C VAL A 214 2.58 -5.51 -17.50
N PRO A 215 2.31 -6.83 -17.42
CA PRO A 215 2.39 -7.57 -16.16
C PRO A 215 3.84 -7.84 -15.74
N PRO A 216 4.10 -8.19 -14.47
CA PRO A 216 5.42 -8.61 -13.99
C PRO A 216 6.06 -9.71 -14.84
N GLY A 217 7.39 -9.70 -14.92
CA GLY A 217 8.18 -10.67 -15.67
C GLY A 217 8.29 -10.32 -17.15
N HIS A 218 8.77 -9.11 -17.46
CA HIS A 218 9.01 -8.65 -18.83
C HIS A 218 10.32 -7.85 -18.96
N ASP A 219 10.82 -7.81 -20.19
CA ASP A 219 11.90 -6.92 -20.62
C ASP A 219 11.31 -5.83 -21.52
N ALA A 220 11.93 -4.66 -21.56
CA ALA A 220 11.48 -3.51 -22.34
C ALA A 220 12.67 -2.75 -22.92
N TRP A 221 12.53 -2.23 -24.14
CA TRP A 221 13.58 -1.44 -24.79
C TRP A 221 13.05 -0.40 -25.76
N VAL A 222 13.88 0.61 -26.01
CA VAL A 222 13.64 1.65 -27.01
C VAL A 222 13.88 1.08 -28.41
N VAL A 223 12.95 1.36 -29.33
CA VAL A 223 13.06 0.97 -30.74
C VAL A 223 13.39 2.20 -31.58
N GLY A 224 14.51 2.15 -32.30
CA GLY A 224 14.96 3.21 -33.20
C GLY A 224 15.93 4.19 -32.53
N ASP A 225 16.02 5.39 -33.10
CA ASP A 225 16.94 6.47 -32.74
C ASP A 225 16.24 7.65 -32.05
N GLU A 226 14.95 7.51 -31.73
CA GLU A 226 14.18 8.52 -31.03
C GLU A 226 14.09 8.21 -29.53
N THR A 227 14.43 9.19 -28.69
CA THR A 227 14.19 9.14 -27.23
C THR A 227 12.71 8.89 -26.94
N VAL A 228 12.45 7.91 -26.09
CA VAL A 228 11.13 7.57 -25.59
C VAL A 228 10.79 8.43 -24.38
N VAL A 229 9.55 8.90 -24.33
CA VAL A 229 8.94 9.45 -23.11
C VAL A 229 7.68 8.66 -22.84
N VAL A 230 7.60 8.04 -21.66
CA VAL A 230 6.46 7.23 -21.24
C VAL A 230 5.97 7.72 -19.89
N LEU A 231 4.65 7.85 -19.76
CA LEU A 231 3.99 8.02 -18.47
C LEU A 231 3.57 6.65 -17.97
N ASP A 232 3.95 6.32 -16.75
CA ASP A 232 3.55 5.10 -16.07
C ASP A 232 2.80 5.46 -14.79
N ARG A 233 1.65 4.82 -14.60
CA ARG A 233 0.96 4.82 -13.32
C ARG A 233 1.25 3.47 -12.70
N SER A 234 2.31 3.41 -11.90
CA SER A 234 2.61 2.23 -11.12
C SER A 234 1.45 2.01 -10.16
N MET A 235 0.85 0.82 -10.24
CA MET A 235 -0.19 0.37 -9.29
C MET A 235 0.42 -0.15 -7.99
N ASP A 236 1.75 -0.22 -7.94
CA ASP A 236 2.52 -0.59 -6.77
C ASP A 236 2.91 0.72 -6.06
N GLY A 237 2.15 1.04 -5.02
CA GLY A 237 2.49 1.99 -3.96
C GLY A 237 2.61 1.23 -2.65
#